data_AF-A0AAV2MT35-F1
#
_entry.id   AF-A0AAV2MT35-F1
#
_cell.length_a   1.000
_cell.length_b   1.000
_cell.length_c   1.000
_cell.angle_alpha   90.00
_cell.angle_beta   90.00
_cell.angle_gamma   90.00
#
_symmetry.space_group_name_H-M   'P 1'
#
loop_
_entity.id
_entity.type
_entity.pdbx_description
1 polymer ?
#
loop_
_entity_poly.entity_id
_entity_poly.type
_entity_poly.pdbx_seq_one_letter_code
_entity_poly.pdbx_strand_id
1 'polypeptide(L)'
;MELFNPDCQLIHFVTNLKLRCGLDSTEQVELMDSSGTLVKLEGRERSLSRASALLTGRRSYMLLRVCSVPEAKPRCRTRTVSSTNMTFE
;
A
#
# COMPACT_ATOMS: atom_id res chain seq x y z
N MET A 1 2.15 16.26 -11.30
CA MET A 1 0.94 15.82 -10.57
C MET A 1 1.46 14.98 -9.42
N GLU A 2 1.63 15.57 -8.24
CA GLU A 2 2.17 14.87 -7.05
C GLU A 2 1.19 13.75 -6.67
N LEU A 3 1.46 12.53 -7.13
CA LEU A 3 0.50 11.42 -7.03
C LEU A 3 0.33 10.95 -5.58
N PHE A 4 1.31 11.24 -4.74
CA PHE A 4 1.41 10.73 -3.39
C PHE A 4 2.29 11.67 -2.56
N ASN A 5 1.68 12.47 -1.68
CA ASN A 5 2.42 13.34 -0.77
C ASN A 5 2.82 12.54 0.50
N PRO A 6 4.10 12.22 0.72
CA PRO A 6 4.51 11.50 1.92
C PRO A 6 4.35 12.34 3.19
N ASP A 7 4.21 13.66 3.11
CA ASP A 7 3.94 14.51 4.27
C ASP A 7 2.47 14.54 4.70
N CYS A 8 1.56 13.93 3.93
CA CYS A 8 0.17 13.79 4.36
C CYS A 8 0.03 12.70 5.43
N GLN A 9 -1.12 12.72 6.13
CA GLN A 9 -1.44 11.68 7.10
C GLN A 9 -1.58 10.32 6.43
N LEU A 10 -1.12 9.27 7.08
CA LEU A 10 -1.10 7.92 6.53
C LEU A 10 -2.50 7.43 6.14
N ILE A 11 -3.53 7.80 6.91
CA ILE A 11 -4.91 7.51 6.56
C ILE A 11 -5.35 8.14 5.23
N HIS A 12 -4.97 9.40 4.97
CA HIS A 12 -5.27 10.07 3.70
C HIS A 12 -4.43 9.47 2.57
N PHE A 13 -3.18 9.13 2.84
CA PHE A 13 -2.30 8.46 1.89
C PHE A 13 -2.91 7.13 1.42
N VAL A 14 -3.26 6.24 2.36
CA VAL A 14 -3.85 4.93 2.05
C VAL A 14 -5.21 5.05 1.37
N THR A 15 -6.03 6.02 1.78
CA THR A 15 -7.33 6.26 1.14
C THR A 15 -7.17 6.66 -0.33
N ASN A 16 -6.27 7.60 -0.61
CA ASN A 16 -5.97 8.02 -1.99
C ASN A 16 -5.36 6.88 -2.82
N LEU A 17 -4.48 6.08 -2.21
CA LEU A 17 -3.88 4.89 -2.82
C LEU A 17 -4.95 3.90 -3.28
N LYS A 18 -5.89 3.55 -2.40
CA LYS A 18 -7.00 2.64 -2.72
C LYS A 18 -7.90 3.22 -3.81
N LEU A 19 -8.31 4.49 -3.67
CA LEU A 19 -9.16 5.17 -4.64
C LEU A 19 -8.55 5.17 -6.06
N ARG A 20 -7.26 5.49 -6.17
CA ARG A 20 -6.55 5.57 -7.46
C ARG A 20 -6.33 4.20 -8.09
N CYS A 21 -6.18 3.16 -7.27
CA CYS A 21 -5.99 1.79 -7.74
C CYS A 21 -7.31 1.02 -7.87
N GLY A 22 -8.46 1.67 -7.67
CA GLY A 22 -9.79 1.04 -7.77
C GLY A 22 -10.00 -0.06 -6.73
N LEU A 23 -9.37 0.07 -5.57
CA LEU A 23 -9.46 -0.89 -4.46
C LEU A 23 -10.59 -0.51 -3.53
N ASP A 24 -11.28 -1.52 -3.00
CA ASP A 24 -12.31 -1.31 -1.99
C ASP A 24 -11.69 -0.92 -0.63
N SER A 25 -12.47 -0.20 0.18
CA SER A 25 -12.05 0.25 1.51
C SER A 25 -11.65 -0.89 2.45
N THR A 26 -12.22 -2.09 2.27
CA THR A 26 -11.96 -3.31 3.04
C THR A 26 -10.69 -4.04 2.61
N GLU A 27 -10.12 -3.69 1.45
CA GLU A 27 -8.95 -4.37 0.93
C GLU A 27 -7.69 -3.92 1.64
N GLN A 28 -6.86 -4.87 2.04
CA GLN A 28 -5.56 -4.56 2.60
C GLN A 28 -4.55 -4.29 1.49
N VAL A 29 -3.73 -3.27 1.71
CA VAL A 29 -2.68 -2.84 0.79
C VAL A 29 -1.35 -2.79 1.52
N GLU A 30 -0.30 -3.20 0.81
CA GLU A 30 1.07 -3.17 1.31
C GLU A 30 1.92 -2.47 0.25
N LEU A 31 3.04 -1.87 0.66
CA LEU A 31 3.98 -1.25 -0.26
C LEU A 31 5.29 -2.03 -0.24
N MET A 32 5.95 -2.16 -1.38
CA MET A 32 7.30 -2.68 -1.45
C MET A 32 8.21 -1.61 -2.04
N ASP A 33 9.30 -1.29 -1.36
CA ASP A 33 10.27 -0.35 -1.91
C ASP A 33 11.11 -1.01 -3.01
N SER A 34 11.85 -0.18 -3.75
CA SER A 34 12.77 -0.64 -4.81
C SER A 34 13.85 -1.64 -4.36
N SER A 35 14.12 -1.76 -3.06
CA SER A 35 15.07 -2.76 -2.53
C SER A 35 14.41 -4.13 -2.29
N GLY A 36 13.10 -4.23 -2.51
CA GLY A 36 12.31 -5.42 -2.18
C GLY A 36 11.87 -5.43 -0.71
N THR A 37 12.05 -4.34 0.03
CA THR A 37 11.63 -4.25 1.43
C THR A 37 10.13 -3.98 1.52
N LEU A 38 9.41 -4.85 2.21
CA LEU A 38 7.98 -4.71 2.45
C LEU A 38 7.70 -3.68 3.55
N VAL A 39 6.99 -2.61 3.20
CA VAL A 39 6.42 -1.63 4.12
C VAL A 39 4.99 -2.06 4.45
N LYS A 40 4.84 -2.57 5.67
CA LYS A 40 3.55 -3.02 6.19
C LYS A 40 2.68 -1.83 6.58
N LEU A 41 1.50 -1.75 5.97
CA LEU A 41 0.49 -0.73 6.29
C LEU A 41 -0.60 -1.30 7.20
N GLU A 42 -0.74 -2.63 7.25
CA GLU A 42 -1.69 -3.31 8.13
C GLU A 42 -1.59 -2.81 9.58
N GLY A 43 -2.74 -2.50 10.18
CA GLY A 43 -2.84 -1.94 11.54
C GLY A 43 -2.41 -0.48 11.67
N ARG A 44 -1.83 0.12 10.61
CA ARG A 44 -1.43 1.54 10.56
C ARG A 44 -2.26 2.35 9.58
N GLU A 45 -3.12 1.74 8.77
CA GLU A 45 -3.96 2.42 7.76
C GLU A 45 -4.83 3.55 8.32
N ARG A 46 -5.19 3.51 9.61
CA ARG A 46 -5.97 4.56 10.29
C ARG A 46 -5.10 5.52 11.12
N SER A 47 -3.78 5.42 11.00
CA SER A 47 -2.86 6.27 11.74
C SER A 47 -2.90 7.71 11.22
N LEU A 48 -2.88 8.65 12.15
CA LEU A 48 -2.70 10.08 11.86
C LEU A 48 -1.22 10.46 11.69
N SER A 49 -0.30 9.50 11.85
CA SER A 49 1.12 9.71 11.59
C SER A 49 1.35 10.09 10.12
N ARG A 50 2.40 10.85 9.85
CA ARG A 50 2.77 11.17 8.47
C ARG A 50 3.17 9.91 7.71
N ALA A 51 2.83 9.82 6.43
CA ALA A 51 3.25 8.71 5.59
C ALA A 51 4.79 8.62 5.49
N SER A 52 5.50 9.74 5.55
CA SER A 52 6.96 9.85 5.58
C SER A 52 7.62 9.18 6.78
N ALA A 53 6.88 8.90 7.86
CA ALA A 53 7.38 8.10 8.97
C ALA A 53 7.56 6.63 8.60
N LEU A 54 6.85 6.14 7.57
CA LEU A 54 6.94 4.79 7.03
C LEU A 54 7.65 4.74 5.68
N LEU A 55 7.40 5.75 4.85
CA LEU A 55 7.98 5.91 3.53
C LEU A 55 9.27 6.70 3.67
N THR A 56 10.40 6.01 3.61
CA THR A 56 11.72 6.63 3.47
C THR A 56 11.75 7.39 2.13
N GLY A 57 11.69 8.72 2.20
CA GLY A 57 11.39 9.60 1.07
C GLY A 57 12.15 9.36 -0.24
N ARG A 58 11.51 9.74 -1.36
CA ARG A 58 12.01 9.68 -2.76
C ARG A 58 12.44 8.30 -3.24
N ARG A 59 11.74 7.25 -2.81
CA ARG A 59 11.89 5.90 -3.35
C ARG A 59 10.70 5.55 -4.23
N SER A 60 10.94 4.76 -5.27
CA SER A 60 9.86 4.10 -6.01
C SER A 60 9.29 2.98 -5.14
N TYR A 61 7.97 2.97 -5.00
CA TYR A 61 7.25 1.90 -4.31
C TYR A 61 6.34 1.17 -5.28
N MET A 62 6.29 -0.15 -5.14
CA MET A 62 5.30 -1.00 -5.78
C MET A 62 4.13 -1.20 -4.82
N LEU A 63 2.92 -0.93 -5.28
CA LEU A 63 1.72 -1.32 -4.56
C LEU A 63 1.52 -2.82 -4.66
N LEU A 64 1.29 -3.45 -3.51
CA LEU A 64 0.90 -4.84 -3.40
C LEU A 64 -0.51 -4.91 -2.82
N ARG A 65 -1.45 -5.44 -3.60
CA ARG A 65 -2.80 -5.75 -3.11
C ARG A 65 -2.76 -7.07 -2.33
N VAL A 66 -3.31 -7.07 -1.11
CA VAL A 66 -3.50 -8.30 -0.33
C VAL A 66 -4.93 -8.76 -0.50
N CYS A 67 -5.16 -9.69 -1.43
CA CYS A 67 -6.46 -10.31 -1.60
C CYS A 67 -6.69 -11.35 -0.50
N SER A 68 -7.61 -11.06 0.42
CA SER A 68 -8.15 -12.07 1.34
C SER A 68 -9.10 -12.97 0.54
N VAL A 69 -8.64 -14.14 0.12
CA VAL A 69 -9.54 -15.13 -0.49
C VAL A 69 -10.52 -15.58 0.60
N PRO A 70 -11.85 -15.44 0.40
CA PRO A 70 -12.81 -15.97 1.36
C PRO A 70 -12.57 -17.48 1.48
N GLU A 71 -12.41 -17.96 2.72
CA GLU A 71 -11.96 -19.32 3.01
C GLU A 71 -12.80 -20.37 2.27
N ALA A 72 -12.20 -20.93 1.22
CA ALA A 72 -12.57 -22.23 0.67
C ALA A 72 -11.29 -23.06 0.51
N LYS A 73 -10.95 -23.78 1.59
CA LYS A 73 -9.89 -24.81 1.71
C LYS A 73 -8.43 -24.34 1.62
N PRO A 74 -7.49 -25.03 2.32
CA PRO A 74 -6.08 -24.68 2.32
C PRO A 74 -5.45 -25.19 1.03
N ARG A 75 -5.47 -24.38 -0.03
CA ARG A 75 -4.62 -24.59 -1.19
C ARG A 75 -3.78 -23.34 -1.36
N CYS A 76 -2.47 -23.53 -1.17
CA CYS A 76 -1.36 -22.62 -1.44
C CYS A 76 -1.72 -21.13 -1.41
N ARG A 77 -1.29 -20.41 -0.36
CA ARG A 77 -1.33 -18.95 -0.28
C ARG A 77 -0.68 -18.36 -1.54
N THR A 78 -1.49 -18.13 -2.57
CA THR A 78 -1.01 -17.52 -3.80
C THR A 78 -1.35 -16.05 -3.65
N ARG A 79 -0.37 -15.30 -3.13
CA ARG A 79 -0.42 -13.83 -3.13
C ARG A 79 -0.43 -13.40 -4.59
N THR A 80 -1.60 -13.12 -5.14
CA THR A 80 -1.70 -12.53 -6.48
C THR A 80 -1.36 -11.04 -6.35
N VAL A 81 -0.12 -10.70 -6.68
CA VAL A 81 0.37 -9.33 -6.61
C VAL A 81 0.10 -8.65 -7.95
N SER A 82 -0.92 -7.80 -8.01
CA SER A 82 -1.03 -6.79 -9.07
C SER A 82 -0.14 -5.62 -8.66
N SER A 83 1.00 -5.44 -9.33
CA SER A 83 1.99 -4.41 -9.00
C SER A 83 1.78 -3.17 -9.85
N THR A 84 1.60 -2.01 -9.23
CA THR A 84 1.64 -0.70 -9.90
C THR A 84 2.83 0.08 -9.36
N ASN A 85 3.73 0.51 -10.25
CA ASN A 85 4.87 1.36 -9.88
C ASN A 85 4.41 2.77 -9.52
N MET A 86 4.85 3.26 -8.36
CA MET A 86 4.57 4.60 -7.86
C MET A 86 5.88 5.34 -7.64
N THR A 87 6.01 6.51 -8.27
CA THR A 87 7.14 7.41 -8.10
C THR A 87 6.68 8.63 -7.29
N PHE A 88 7.51 9.03 -6.34
CA PHE A 88 7.29 10.15 -5.43
C PHE A 88 8.39 11.18 -5.73
N GLU A 89 8.03 12.42 -6.10
CA GLU A 89 8.97 13.52 -6.37
C GLU A 89 9.27 14.35 -5.10
#